data_AF-A0A4R7FWV8-F1
#
_entry.id   AF-A0A4R7FWV8-F1
#
_cell.length_a   1.000
_cell.length_b   1.000
_cell.length_c   1.000
_cell.angle_alpha   90.00
_cell.angle_beta   90.00
_cell.angle_gamma   90.00
#
_symmetry.space_group_name_H-M   'P 1'
#
loop_
_entity.id
_entity.type
_entity.pdbx_description
1 polymer ?
#
loop_
_entity_poly.entity_id
_entity_poly.type
_entity_poly.pdbx_seq_one_letter_code
_entity_poly.pdbx_strand_id
1 'polypeptide(L)'
;MLNRSHTFVRRQERGVVMIVALIVLVALILGALALTKSVFTSNLIAGNLSFQKAATNSADVGVENAIAWIELQNGRAGTCSPGTKILSCDHKSDGYLAAVQNPQEGESWTDFWERIIVPTNAVKTLSSDSAGNTSAYVIQRMCSAAGDSSSTGIICSTSPNSSGGSCTSGSSCDTQGINLYSVSQVYYRITVRVLGPNNTVSFVQAMVAM
;
A
#
# COMPACT_ATOMS: atom_id res chain seq x y z
N MET A 1 -6.19 25.68 -93.89
CA MET A 1 -5.44 24.45 -93.56
C MET A 1 -4.58 24.73 -92.35
N LEU A 2 -4.74 23.97 -91.25
CA LEU A 2 -3.68 23.50 -90.35
C LEU A 2 -4.35 22.91 -89.09
N ASN A 3 -4.58 21.60 -89.17
CA ASN A 3 -5.10 20.74 -88.11
C ASN A 3 -3.97 20.49 -87.10
N ARG A 4 -4.13 20.93 -85.85
CA ARG A 4 -3.10 20.78 -84.80
C ARG A 4 -3.31 19.45 -84.07
N SER A 5 -2.62 18.43 -84.53
CA SER A 5 -2.61 17.10 -83.92
C SER A 5 -1.83 17.12 -82.60
N HIS A 6 -2.53 17.00 -81.48
CA HIS A 6 -1.92 16.75 -80.17
C HIS A 6 -1.49 15.27 -80.09
N THR A 7 -0.20 15.00 -80.25
CA THR A 7 0.39 13.68 -79.99
C THR A 7 0.48 13.44 -78.49
N PHE A 8 -0.38 12.57 -77.95
CA PHE A 8 -0.28 12.10 -76.57
C PHE A 8 0.84 11.07 -76.47
N VAL A 9 2.00 11.45 -75.93
CA VAL A 9 3.08 10.52 -75.61
C VAL A 9 2.60 9.63 -74.45
N ARG A 10 2.25 8.38 -74.75
CA ARG A 10 2.01 7.37 -73.70
C ARG A 10 3.34 7.00 -73.07
N ARG A 11 3.68 7.67 -71.97
CA ARG A 11 4.73 7.24 -71.04
C ARG A 11 4.37 5.84 -70.55
N GLN A 12 5.22 4.86 -70.87
CA GLN A 12 5.11 3.51 -70.30
C GLN A 12 5.63 3.52 -68.87
N GLU A 13 4.78 3.88 -67.91
CA GLU A 13 5.01 3.61 -66.50
C GLU A 13 4.16 2.40 -66.11
N ARG A 14 4.73 1.18 -66.17
CA ARG A 14 3.99 -0.05 -65.84
C ARG A 14 4.72 -1.08 -64.95
N GLY A 15 5.94 -0.80 -64.49
CA GLY A 15 6.65 -1.70 -63.55
C GLY A 15 6.75 -1.20 -62.12
N VAL A 16 7.07 0.08 -61.93
CA VAL A 16 7.50 0.63 -60.63
C VAL A 16 6.34 0.81 -59.65
N VAL A 17 5.13 1.15 -60.14
CA VAL A 17 3.96 1.42 -59.29
C VAL A 17 3.55 0.20 -58.46
N MET A 18 3.62 -1.01 -59.03
CA MET A 18 3.33 -2.26 -58.31
C MET A 18 4.32 -2.52 -57.18
N ILE A 19 5.61 -2.25 -57.41
CA ILE A 19 6.67 -2.47 -56.41
C ILE A 19 6.49 -1.48 -55.24
N VAL A 20 6.24 -0.21 -55.54
CA VAL A 20 5.98 0.81 -54.50
C VAL A 20 4.73 0.46 -53.70
N ALA A 21 3.64 0.07 -54.37
CA ALA A 21 2.41 -0.37 -53.70
C ALA A 21 2.65 -1.56 -52.76
N LEU A 22 3.47 -2.54 -53.17
CA LEU A 22 3.79 -3.71 -52.36
C LEU A 22 4.67 -3.36 -51.15
N ILE A 23 5.65 -2.47 -51.31
CA ILE A 23 6.46 -1.97 -50.19
C ILE A 23 5.59 -1.23 -49.17
N VAL A 24 4.69 -0.37 -49.65
CA VAL A 24 3.75 0.37 -48.79
C VAL A 24 2.81 -0.60 -48.07
N LEU A 25 2.28 -1.60 -48.77
CA LEU A 25 1.44 -2.65 -48.18
C LEU A 25 2.18 -3.37 -47.04
N VAL A 26 3.42 -3.80 -47.27
CA VAL A 26 4.24 -4.46 -46.26
C VAL A 26 4.52 -3.54 -45.07
N ALA A 27 4.87 -2.27 -45.33
CA ALA A 27 5.10 -1.29 -44.27
C ALA A 27 3.86 -1.07 -43.39
N LEU A 28 2.66 -1.00 -43.99
CA LEU A 28 1.39 -0.88 -43.26
C LEU A 28 1.08 -2.13 -42.43
N ILE A 29 1.37 -3.33 -42.95
CA ILE A 29 1.18 -4.59 -42.20
C ILE A 29 2.13 -4.65 -41.00
N LEU A 30 3.40 -4.26 -41.17
CA LEU A 30 4.37 -4.19 -40.07
C LEU A 30 3.95 -3.15 -39.02
N GLY A 31 3.44 -2.00 -39.46
CA GLY A 31 2.87 -0.98 -38.56
C GLY A 31 1.66 -1.50 -37.78
N ALA A 32 0.73 -2.19 -38.44
CA ALA A 32 -0.43 -2.78 -37.79
C ALA A 32 -0.06 -3.83 -36.74
N LEU A 33 0.91 -4.70 -37.04
CA LEU A 33 1.42 -5.71 -36.11
C LEU A 33 2.07 -5.07 -34.86
N ALA A 34 2.85 -3.99 -35.06
CA ALA A 34 3.45 -3.26 -33.94
C ALA A 34 2.39 -2.64 -33.02
N LEU A 35 1.33 -2.07 -33.60
CA LEU A 35 0.23 -1.47 -32.85
C LEU A 35 -0.58 -2.50 -32.05
N THR A 36 -0.93 -3.66 -32.64
CA THR A 36 -1.68 -4.69 -31.92
C THR A 36 -0.92 -5.20 -30.71
N LYS A 37 0.39 -5.47 -30.86
CA LYS A 37 1.25 -5.85 -29.73
C LYS A 37 1.29 -4.76 -28.66
N SER A 38 1.40 -3.49 -29.05
CA SER A 38 1.39 -2.35 -28.12
C SER A 38 0.08 -2.28 -27.32
N VAL A 39 -1.07 -2.50 -27.97
CA VAL A 39 -2.37 -2.47 -27.28
C VAL A 39 -2.51 -3.64 -26.31
N PHE A 40 -2.11 -4.85 -26.70
CA PHE A 40 -2.16 -6.01 -25.80
C PHE A 40 -1.29 -5.79 -24.56
N THR A 41 -0.07 -5.27 -24.71
CA THR A 41 0.79 -4.96 -23.57
C THR A 41 0.19 -3.86 -22.68
N SER A 42 -0.36 -2.80 -23.27
CA SER A 42 -0.99 -1.72 -22.52
C SER A 42 -2.20 -2.20 -21.73
N ASN A 43 -3.01 -3.10 -22.30
CA ASN A 43 -4.18 -3.66 -21.62
C ASN A 43 -3.80 -4.57 -20.44
N LEU A 44 -2.75 -5.40 -20.59
CA LEU A 44 -2.26 -6.23 -19.49
C LEU A 44 -1.71 -5.39 -18.33
N ILE A 45 -0.94 -4.35 -18.64
CA ILE A 45 -0.41 -3.42 -17.63
C ILE A 45 -1.55 -2.69 -16.92
N ALA A 46 -2.53 -2.18 -17.67
CA ALA A 46 -3.69 -1.50 -17.12
C ALA A 46 -4.53 -2.43 -16.22
N GLY A 47 -4.70 -3.70 -16.60
CA GLY A 47 -5.37 -4.72 -15.79
C GLY A 47 -4.66 -4.98 -14.47
N ASN A 48 -3.35 -5.24 -14.50
CA ASN A 48 -2.57 -5.47 -13.28
C ASN A 48 -2.54 -4.24 -12.36
N LEU A 49 -2.42 -3.04 -12.93
CA LEU A 49 -2.50 -1.80 -12.16
C LEU A 49 -3.89 -1.60 -11.53
N SER A 50 -4.95 -1.94 -12.25
CA SER A 50 -6.32 -1.90 -11.72
C SER A 50 -6.48 -2.84 -10.52
N PHE A 51 -5.98 -4.08 -10.62
CA PHE A 51 -5.98 -5.01 -9.49
C PHE A 51 -5.14 -4.52 -8.32
N GLN A 52 -3.97 -3.92 -8.59
CA GLN A 52 -3.15 -3.33 -7.55
C GLN A 52 -3.87 -2.18 -6.84
N LYS A 53 -4.52 -1.27 -7.59
CA LYS A 53 -5.31 -0.18 -7.01
C LYS A 53 -6.51 -0.67 -6.23
N ALA A 54 -7.22 -1.68 -6.73
CA ALA A 54 -8.33 -2.31 -6.04
C ALA A 54 -7.84 -2.91 -4.72
N ALA A 55 -6.75 -3.68 -4.73
CA ALA A 55 -6.16 -4.26 -3.54
C ALA A 55 -5.69 -3.18 -2.54
N THR A 56 -5.08 -2.08 -3.00
CA THR A 56 -4.72 -0.97 -2.12
C THR A 56 -5.96 -0.32 -1.49
N ASN A 57 -7.03 -0.11 -2.25
CA ASN A 57 -8.26 0.45 -1.70
C ASN A 57 -8.91 -0.47 -0.64
N SER A 58 -8.93 -1.78 -0.87
CA SER A 58 -9.39 -2.75 0.14
C SER A 58 -8.46 -2.80 1.35
N ALA A 59 -7.16 -2.53 1.16
CA ALA A 59 -6.20 -2.46 2.24
C ALA A 59 -6.44 -1.23 3.12
N ASP A 60 -6.76 -0.08 2.53
CA ASP A 60 -7.10 1.16 3.26
C ASP A 60 -8.30 0.91 4.18
N VAL A 61 -9.33 0.21 3.72
CA VAL A 61 -10.45 -0.22 4.58
C VAL A 61 -9.96 -1.05 5.76
N GLY A 62 -9.00 -1.95 5.55
CA GLY A 62 -8.37 -2.72 6.63
C GLY A 62 -7.63 -1.84 7.63
N VAL A 63 -6.89 -0.84 7.15
CA VAL A 63 -6.19 0.14 7.99
C VAL A 63 -7.16 0.95 8.82
N GLU A 64 -8.23 1.48 8.22
CA GLU A 64 -9.23 2.29 8.95
C GLU A 64 -9.96 1.48 10.02
N ASN A 65 -10.31 0.22 9.76
CA ASN A 65 -10.91 -0.67 10.77
C ASN A 65 -9.94 -0.94 11.94
N ALA A 66 -8.66 -1.12 11.63
CA ALA A 66 -7.63 -1.32 12.64
C ALA A 66 -7.41 -0.05 13.48
N ILE A 67 -7.32 1.12 12.86
CA ILE A 67 -7.22 2.42 13.54
C ILE A 67 -8.40 2.62 14.47
N ALA A 68 -9.62 2.47 13.96
CA ALA A 68 -10.85 2.63 14.75
C ALA A 68 -10.86 1.71 15.97
N TRP A 69 -10.38 0.47 15.85
CA TRP A 69 -10.27 -0.44 16.99
C TRP A 69 -9.27 0.06 18.04
N ILE A 70 -8.07 0.51 17.63
CA ILE A 70 -7.05 1.01 18.57
C ILE A 70 -7.55 2.28 19.27
N GLU A 71 -8.18 3.21 18.54
CA GLU A 71 -8.75 4.45 19.10
C GLU A 71 -9.83 4.13 20.14
N LEU A 72 -10.73 3.20 19.82
CA LEU A 72 -11.76 2.75 20.75
C LEU A 72 -11.15 2.17 22.02
N GLN A 73 -10.04 1.43 21.90
CA GLN A 73 -9.37 0.79 23.03
C GLN A 73 -8.40 1.71 23.78
N ASN A 74 -8.01 2.85 23.22
CA ASN A 74 -7.00 3.71 23.83
C ASN A 74 -7.44 4.20 25.21
N GLY A 75 -6.55 4.08 26.20
CA GLY A 75 -6.80 4.46 27.59
C GLY A 75 -7.80 3.59 28.36
N ARG A 76 -8.44 2.59 27.75
CA ARG A 76 -9.38 1.71 28.45
C ARG A 76 -8.65 0.78 29.42
N ALA A 77 -9.30 0.51 30.56
CA ALA A 77 -8.83 -0.48 31.51
C ALA A 77 -8.84 -1.88 30.87
N GLY A 78 -7.75 -2.62 31.04
CA GLY A 78 -7.57 -3.98 30.57
C GLY A 78 -7.92 -5.01 31.63
N THR A 79 -8.14 -6.24 31.18
CA THR A 79 -8.49 -7.39 32.04
C THR A 79 -7.35 -8.39 32.21
N CYS A 80 -6.23 -8.18 31.52
CA CYS A 80 -5.11 -9.11 31.47
C CYS A 80 -4.31 -9.16 32.78
N SER A 81 -4.26 -8.04 33.50
CA SER A 81 -3.75 -7.95 34.87
C SER A 81 -4.39 -6.75 35.57
N PRO A 82 -4.62 -6.80 36.89
CA PRO A 82 -5.15 -5.66 37.65
C PRO A 82 -4.35 -4.38 37.39
N GLY A 83 -5.04 -3.29 37.06
CA GLY A 83 -4.44 -1.97 36.84
C GLY A 83 -3.79 -1.76 35.47
N THR A 84 -3.81 -2.74 34.56
CA THR A 84 -3.26 -2.58 33.20
C THR A 84 -4.26 -1.97 32.24
N LYS A 85 -3.77 -1.41 31.13
CA LYS A 85 -4.60 -0.94 30.00
C LYS A 85 -4.90 -2.09 29.05
N ILE A 86 -6.01 -2.01 28.31
CA ILE A 86 -6.40 -3.07 27.36
C ILE A 86 -5.33 -3.32 26.30
N LEU A 87 -4.66 -2.26 25.82
CA LEU A 87 -3.54 -2.33 24.86
C LEU A 87 -2.23 -2.85 25.49
N SER A 88 -2.23 -3.27 26.75
CA SER A 88 -1.05 -3.85 27.41
C SER A 88 -0.88 -5.34 27.08
N CYS A 89 -1.87 -5.98 26.47
CA CYS A 89 -1.87 -7.42 26.22
C CYS A 89 -2.44 -7.74 24.85
N ASP A 90 -2.15 -8.94 24.34
CA ASP A 90 -2.64 -9.38 23.05
C ASP A 90 -4.17 -9.55 23.04
N HIS A 91 -4.82 -9.05 21.98
CA HIS A 91 -6.24 -9.28 21.68
C HIS A 91 -6.32 -9.97 20.32
N LYS A 92 -5.95 -11.25 20.33
CA LYS A 92 -5.74 -12.05 19.12
C LYS A 92 -7.00 -12.13 18.24
N SER A 93 -8.18 -12.27 18.84
CA SER A 93 -9.47 -12.26 18.14
C SER A 93 -9.78 -10.95 17.38
N ASP A 94 -9.12 -9.86 17.76
CA ASP A 94 -9.25 -8.54 17.14
C ASP A 94 -8.02 -8.16 16.31
N GLY A 95 -7.13 -9.12 16.09
CA GLY A 95 -5.94 -8.92 15.29
C GLY A 95 -4.87 -8.10 15.99
N TYR A 96 -4.83 -8.04 17.32
CA TYR A 96 -3.89 -7.19 18.06
C TYR A 96 -2.82 -7.99 18.82
N LEU A 97 -1.57 -7.57 18.65
CA LEU A 97 -0.40 -8.03 19.39
C LEU A 97 0.25 -6.84 20.12
N ALA A 98 0.48 -6.99 21.42
CA ALA A 98 1.08 -5.96 22.26
C ALA A 98 2.61 -5.83 22.08
N ALA A 99 3.21 -6.72 21.28
CA ALA A 99 4.63 -6.71 20.94
C ALA A 99 4.83 -6.80 19.43
N VAL A 100 5.94 -6.23 18.95
CA VAL A 100 6.32 -6.31 17.54
C VAL A 100 7.03 -7.62 17.24
N GLN A 101 6.71 -8.20 16.09
CA GLN A 101 7.46 -9.29 15.46
C GLN A 101 7.85 -8.82 14.07
N ASN A 102 9.10 -9.03 13.66
CA ASN A 102 9.61 -8.60 12.37
C ASN A 102 10.02 -9.80 11.52
N PRO A 103 9.93 -9.70 10.18
CA PRO A 103 10.52 -10.68 9.28
C PRO A 103 12.02 -10.80 9.54
N GLN A 104 12.55 -12.01 9.34
CA GLN A 104 14.00 -12.22 9.34
C GLN A 104 14.64 -11.51 8.14
N GLU A 105 15.96 -11.28 8.20
CA GLU A 105 16.68 -10.68 7.08
C GLU A 105 16.51 -11.52 5.81
N GLY A 106 16.02 -10.89 4.74
CA GLY A 106 15.73 -11.55 3.47
C GLY A 106 14.40 -12.33 3.40
N GLU A 107 13.63 -12.40 4.49
CA GLU A 107 12.32 -13.06 4.50
C GLU A 107 11.25 -12.18 3.83
N SER A 108 10.43 -12.78 2.96
CA SER A 108 9.32 -12.06 2.35
C SER A 108 8.19 -11.83 3.35
N TRP A 109 7.41 -10.76 3.17
CA TRP A 109 6.22 -10.52 4.01
C TRP A 109 5.20 -11.66 3.93
N THR A 110 5.10 -12.34 2.78
CA THR A 110 4.23 -13.51 2.62
C THR A 110 4.67 -14.66 3.54
N ASP A 111 5.96 -15.00 3.54
CA ASP A 111 6.48 -16.10 4.35
C ASP A 111 6.41 -15.77 5.84
N PHE A 112 6.77 -14.54 6.21
CA PHE A 112 6.62 -14.05 7.58
C PHE A 112 5.15 -14.11 8.05
N TRP A 113 4.22 -13.68 7.20
CA TRP A 113 2.79 -13.69 7.54
C TRP A 113 2.29 -15.10 7.81
N GLU A 114 2.58 -16.05 6.92
CA GLU A 114 2.10 -17.44 7.06
C GLU A 114 2.82 -18.21 8.17
N ARG A 115 4.11 -17.92 8.42
CA ARG A 115 4.92 -18.63 9.41
C ARG A 115 4.80 -18.08 10.83
N ILE A 116 4.70 -16.76 10.98
CA ILE A 116 4.68 -16.08 12.29
C ILE A 116 3.29 -15.58 12.62
N ILE A 117 2.68 -14.78 11.75
CA ILE A 117 1.44 -14.07 12.08
C ILE A 117 0.23 -15.01 12.13
N VAL A 118 0.01 -15.83 11.10
CA VAL A 118 -1.15 -16.75 11.06
C VAL A 118 -1.18 -17.71 12.27
N PRO A 119 -0.07 -18.37 12.67
CA PRO A 119 -0.08 -19.27 13.83
C PRO A 119 -0.33 -18.57 15.17
N THR A 120 -0.15 -17.25 15.26
CA THR A 120 -0.48 -16.52 16.50
C THR A 120 -1.98 -16.46 16.76
N ASN A 121 -2.82 -16.75 15.76
CA ASN A 121 -4.26 -16.49 15.73
C ASN A 121 -4.64 -15.01 15.94
N ALA A 122 -3.71 -14.09 15.66
CA ALA A 122 -3.90 -12.64 15.79
C ALA A 122 -4.19 -11.98 14.44
N VAL A 123 -5.02 -12.60 13.60
CA VAL A 123 -5.41 -12.05 12.29
C VAL A 123 -6.89 -11.75 12.30
N LYS A 124 -7.26 -10.50 12.05
CA LYS A 124 -8.65 -10.09 11.83
C LYS A 124 -8.94 -10.05 10.34
N THR A 125 -9.82 -10.93 9.87
CA THR A 125 -10.28 -10.96 8.48
C THR A 125 -11.58 -10.18 8.34
N LEU A 126 -11.65 -9.28 7.37
CA LEU A 126 -12.84 -8.51 7.02
C LEU A 126 -13.66 -9.25 5.95
N SER A 127 -14.92 -8.81 5.77
CA SER A 127 -15.77 -9.30 4.69
C SER A 127 -15.19 -8.93 3.32
N SER A 128 -15.36 -9.81 2.34
CA SER A 128 -14.95 -9.51 0.96
C SER A 128 -15.68 -8.29 0.40
N ASP A 129 -14.96 -7.49 -0.39
CA ASP A 129 -15.54 -6.34 -1.09
C ASP A 129 -16.27 -6.76 -2.38
N SER A 130 -16.88 -5.78 -3.06
CA SER A 130 -17.61 -6.00 -4.32
C SER A 130 -16.71 -6.43 -5.48
N ALA A 131 -15.39 -6.24 -5.37
CA ALA A 131 -14.40 -6.67 -6.35
C ALA A 131 -13.85 -8.08 -6.06
N GLY A 132 -14.29 -8.72 -4.96
CA GLY A 132 -13.85 -10.05 -4.55
C GLY A 132 -12.52 -10.07 -3.80
N ASN A 133 -12.03 -8.93 -3.32
CA ASN A 133 -10.86 -8.89 -2.45
C ASN A 133 -11.26 -9.10 -0.99
N THR A 134 -10.45 -9.84 -0.25
CA THR A 134 -10.59 -10.03 1.19
C THR A 134 -9.39 -9.41 1.90
N SER A 135 -9.62 -8.40 2.72
CA SER A 135 -8.58 -7.80 3.56
C SER A 135 -8.52 -8.47 4.92
N ALA A 136 -7.31 -8.71 5.42
CA ALA A 136 -7.03 -9.20 6.74
C ALA A 136 -5.90 -8.38 7.36
N TYR A 137 -6.02 -8.01 8.63
CA TYR A 137 -5.02 -7.18 9.30
C TYR A 137 -4.51 -7.78 10.59
N VAL A 138 -3.28 -7.38 10.94
CA VAL A 138 -2.70 -7.50 12.28
C VAL A 138 -2.17 -6.13 12.70
N ILE A 139 -2.47 -5.76 13.93
CA ILE A 139 -1.97 -4.60 14.63
C ILE A 139 -0.88 -5.08 15.56
N GLN A 140 0.31 -4.54 15.41
CA GLN A 140 1.42 -4.77 16.33
C GLN A 140 1.76 -3.45 17.00
N ARG A 141 1.72 -3.42 18.33
CA ARG A 141 2.29 -2.31 19.08
C ARG A 141 3.81 -2.39 18.96
N MET A 142 4.47 -1.28 18.67
CA MET A 142 5.93 -1.22 18.48
C MET A 142 6.67 -1.28 19.82
N CYS A 143 6.41 -2.32 20.60
CA CYS A 143 7.06 -2.61 21.87
C CYS A 143 7.80 -3.94 21.81
N SER A 144 8.86 -4.07 22.61
CA SER A 144 9.68 -5.28 22.70
C SER A 144 8.95 -6.46 23.32
N ALA A 145 7.92 -6.21 24.13
CA ALA A 145 7.13 -7.23 24.83
C ALA A 145 5.72 -6.74 25.17
N ALA A 146 4.84 -7.68 25.52
CA ALA A 146 3.55 -7.38 26.12
C ALA A 146 3.72 -6.82 27.55
N GLY A 147 2.78 -5.97 27.95
CA GLY A 147 2.69 -5.31 29.25
C GLY A 147 2.48 -3.80 29.12
N ASP A 148 2.47 -3.09 30.24
CA ASP A 148 2.29 -1.64 30.25
C ASP A 148 3.47 -0.94 29.56
N SER A 149 3.19 -0.04 28.61
CA SER A 149 4.21 0.70 27.87
C SER A 149 5.02 1.67 28.73
N SER A 150 4.56 1.97 29.95
CA SER A 150 5.30 2.77 30.94
C SER A 150 6.21 1.93 31.86
N SER A 151 6.18 0.59 31.74
CA SER A 151 7.01 -0.30 32.55
C SER A 151 8.47 -0.28 32.09
N THR A 152 9.41 -0.18 33.04
CA THR A 152 10.86 -0.10 32.79
C THR A 152 11.44 -1.30 31.99
N GLY A 153 10.75 -2.44 31.98
CA GLY A 153 11.15 -3.64 31.25
C GLY A 153 10.66 -3.73 29.80
N ILE A 154 9.86 -2.78 29.34
CA ILE A 154 9.21 -2.80 28.02
C ILE A 154 9.68 -1.59 27.23
N ILE A 155 10.40 -1.85 26.14
CA ILE A 155 10.93 -0.80 25.28
C ILE A 155 9.95 -0.61 24.14
N CYS A 156 9.37 0.59 24.03
CA CYS A 156 8.46 0.95 22.96
C CYS A 156 9.06 2.04 22.08
N SER A 157 8.81 1.96 20.77
CA SER A 157 9.01 3.09 19.87
C SER A 157 7.92 4.11 20.14
N THR A 158 8.31 5.30 20.57
CA THR A 158 7.38 6.39 20.90
C THR A 158 7.76 7.68 20.22
N SER A 159 6.79 8.59 20.07
CA SER A 159 7.06 9.95 19.62
C SER A 159 7.85 10.73 20.69
N PRO A 160 8.68 11.70 20.29
CA PRO A 160 9.34 12.60 21.24
C PRO A 160 8.31 13.29 22.14
N ASN A 161 8.62 13.42 23.42
CA ASN A 161 7.85 14.24 24.33
C ASN A 161 8.28 15.72 24.20
N SER A 162 7.30 16.63 24.19
CA SER A 162 7.56 18.06 24.40
C SER A 162 6.87 18.51 25.68
N SER A 163 7.66 18.67 26.74
CA SER A 163 7.23 19.39 27.93
C SER A 163 7.47 20.88 27.69
N GLY A 164 6.42 21.71 27.78
CA GLY A 164 6.57 23.16 27.75
C GLY A 164 7.54 23.60 28.83
N GLY A 165 8.75 24.02 28.45
CA GLY A 165 9.76 24.50 29.38
C GLY A 165 9.49 25.97 29.72
N SER A 166 9.63 26.34 30.99
CA SER A 166 9.91 27.73 31.34
C SER A 166 11.32 28.06 30.84
N CYS A 167 11.44 29.07 30.00
CA CYS A 167 12.71 29.42 29.38
C CYS A 167 13.68 29.94 30.44
N THR A 168 14.67 29.12 30.84
CA THR A 168 15.84 29.62 31.56
C THR A 168 16.91 29.93 30.52
N SER A 169 17.02 31.23 30.20
CA SER A 169 18.16 31.86 29.53
C SER A 169 18.67 31.20 28.24
N GLY A 170 18.09 31.55 27.08
CA GLY A 170 18.77 31.38 25.79
C GLY A 170 17.92 30.91 24.59
N SER A 171 16.69 30.46 24.80
CA SER A 171 15.81 30.03 23.70
C SER A 171 14.83 31.13 23.30
N SER A 172 14.54 31.25 22.00
CA SER A 172 13.54 32.16 21.42
C SER A 172 12.15 31.83 21.97
N CYS A 173 11.83 32.43 23.10
CA CYS A 173 10.50 32.40 23.69
C CYS A 173 9.85 33.71 23.32
N ASP A 174 9.05 33.68 22.27
CA ASP A 174 8.15 34.78 22.00
C ASP A 174 7.22 34.92 23.22
N THR A 175 7.11 36.14 23.75
CA THR A 175 6.27 36.50 24.91
C THR A 175 4.79 36.18 24.75
N GLN A 176 4.37 35.71 23.57
CA GLN A 176 3.00 35.31 23.20
C GLN A 176 2.90 33.85 22.70
N GLY A 177 3.99 33.07 22.75
CA GLY A 177 4.01 31.69 22.26
C GLY A 177 3.36 30.71 23.24
N ILE A 178 2.31 30.01 22.79
CA ILE A 178 1.74 28.88 23.56
C ILE A 178 2.73 27.71 23.47
N ASN A 179 3.25 27.27 24.62
CA ASN A 179 4.06 26.05 24.68
C ASN A 179 3.19 24.84 24.32
N LEU A 180 3.50 24.15 23.22
CA LEU A 180 2.81 22.92 22.82
C LEU A 180 3.24 21.77 23.74
N TYR A 181 2.30 21.31 24.56
CA TYR A 181 2.47 20.12 25.37
C TYR A 181 2.16 18.89 24.51
N SER A 182 3.15 18.04 24.25
CA SER A 182 2.97 16.78 23.55
C SER A 182 3.37 15.63 24.47
N VAL A 183 2.39 14.78 24.78
CA VAL A 183 2.65 13.51 25.47
C VAL A 183 3.23 12.52 24.47
N SER A 184 4.24 11.77 24.90
CA SER A 184 4.83 10.71 24.07
C SER A 184 3.76 9.67 23.73
N GLN A 185 3.56 9.41 22.45
CA GLN A 185 2.59 8.45 21.92
C GLN A 185 3.29 7.17 21.49
N VAL A 186 2.67 6.01 21.69
CA VAL A 186 3.25 4.73 21.28
C VAL A 186 2.92 4.49 19.81
N TYR A 187 3.90 4.03 19.04
CA TYR A 187 3.68 3.65 17.64
C TYR A 187 3.06 2.26 17.52
N TYR A 188 2.19 2.10 16.53
CA TYR A 188 1.56 0.85 16.12
C TYR A 188 1.83 0.64 14.64
N ARG A 189 2.20 -0.58 14.25
CA ARG A 189 2.29 -1.02 12.86
C ARG A 189 1.06 -1.86 12.54
N ILE A 190 0.27 -1.38 11.61
CA ILE A 190 -0.84 -2.12 11.02
C ILE A 190 -0.31 -2.75 9.75
N THR A 191 -0.33 -4.07 9.66
CA THR A 191 0.00 -4.80 8.44
C THR A 191 -1.28 -5.41 7.90
N VAL A 192 -1.68 -4.99 6.70
CA VAL A 192 -2.86 -5.48 6.01
C VAL A 192 -2.43 -6.36 4.85
N ARG A 193 -2.92 -7.59 4.83
CA ARG A 193 -2.84 -8.52 3.71
C ARG A 193 -4.15 -8.45 2.95
N VAL A 194 -4.09 -8.26 1.65
CA VAL A 194 -5.25 -8.35 0.76
C VAL A 194 -5.09 -9.57 -0.13
N LEU A 195 -6.07 -10.47 -0.04
CA LEU A 195 -6.22 -11.62 -0.93
C LEU A 195 -7.21 -11.23 -2.03
N GLY A 196 -6.72 -11.07 -3.25
CA GLY A 196 -7.54 -10.77 -4.41
C GLY A 196 -7.94 -12.03 -5.21
N PRO A 197 -8.75 -11.85 -6.27
CA PRO A 197 -9.07 -12.91 -7.21
C PRO A 197 -7.80 -13.60 -7.74
N ASN A 198 -7.89 -14.91 -8.04
CA ASN A 198 -6.79 -15.75 -8.52
C ASN A 198 -5.60 -15.87 -7.54
N ASN A 199 -5.85 -15.83 -6.23
CA ASN A 199 -4.84 -15.99 -5.18
C ASN A 199 -3.72 -14.94 -5.27
N THR A 200 -4.06 -13.73 -5.71
CA THR A 200 -3.15 -12.58 -5.67
C THR A 200 -3.04 -12.07 -4.24
N VAL A 201 -1.82 -11.77 -3.80
CA VAL A 201 -1.56 -11.29 -2.44
C VAL A 201 -0.83 -9.95 -2.51
N SER A 202 -1.35 -8.97 -1.79
CA SER A 202 -0.71 -7.67 -1.61
C SER A 202 -0.62 -7.35 -0.12
N PHE A 203 0.43 -6.61 0.27
CA PHE A 203 0.62 -6.14 1.63
C PHE A 203 0.73 -4.62 1.65
N VAL A 204 0.06 -4.01 2.62
CA VAL A 204 0.15 -2.57 2.93
C VAL A 204 0.47 -2.43 4.40
N GLN A 205 1.32 -1.45 4.73
CA GLN A 205 1.68 -1.15 6.11
C GLN A 205 1.42 0.32 6.42
N ALA A 206 0.82 0.55 7.58
CA ALA A 206 0.61 1.88 8.13
C ALA A 206 1.22 1.96 9.52
N MET A 207 1.85 3.10 9.82
CA MET A 207 2.36 3.44 11.15
C MET A 207 1.46 4.52 11.74
N VAL A 208 0.96 4.29 12.95
CA VAL A 208 0.05 5.21 13.65
C VAL A 208 0.55 5.43 15.06
N ALA A 209 0.39 6.64 15.60
CA ALA A 209 0.76 6.99 16.97
C ALA A 209 -0.50 7.30 17.80
N MET A 210 -0.62 6.70 19.00
CA MET A 210 -1.74 6.91 19.93
C MET A 210 -1.31 6.93 21.40
#